data_AF-A0A6C0D787-F1
#
_entry.id   AF-A0A6C0D787-F1
#
_cell.length_a   1.000
_cell.length_b   1.000
_cell.length_c   1.000
_cell.angle_alpha   90.00
_cell.angle_beta   90.00
_cell.angle_gamma   90.00
#
_symmetry.space_group_name_H-M   'P 1'
#
loop_
_entity.id
_entity.type
_entity.pdbx_description
1 polymer ?
#
loop_
_entity_poly.entity_id
_entity_poly.type
_entity_poly.pdbx_seq_one_letter_code
_entity_poly.pdbx_strand_id
1 'polypeptide(L)' 'MTHRCSHNTCKRKLPLTAFTCRCNLYYCDQHRMPEDHSCSYNYFEENQKKMKENLSTIIFKKSDLILSKS' A
#
# COMPACT_ATOMS: atom_id res chain seq x y z
N MET A 1 -16.53 -19.16 2.51
CA MET A 1 -15.05 -19.23 2.54
C MET A 1 -14.60 -18.40 3.73
N THR A 2 -13.95 -18.98 4.75
CA THR A 2 -13.63 -18.27 6.00
C THR A 2 -12.14 -17.93 6.02
N HIS A 3 -11.81 -16.64 5.95
CA HIS A 3 -10.43 -16.18 6.09
C HIS A 3 -9.98 -16.27 7.55
N ARG A 4 -8.69 -16.50 7.77
CA ARG A 4 -8.06 -16.55 9.10
C ARG A 4 -6.81 -15.67 9.08
N CYS A 5 -6.41 -15.20 10.26
CA CYS A 5 -5.14 -14.48 10.40
C CYS A 5 -3.98 -15.37 9.92
N SER A 6 -3.12 -14.82 9.07
CA SER A 6 -1.93 -15.50 8.54
C SER A 6 -0.74 -15.49 9.50
N HIS A 7 -0.86 -14.84 10.67
CA HIS A 7 0.20 -14.86 11.69
C HIS A 7 0.25 -16.23 12.39
N ASN A 8 1.44 -16.84 12.48
CA ASN A 8 1.62 -18.23 12.93
C ASN A 8 1.08 -18.53 14.34
N THR A 9 1.03 -17.53 15.21
CA THR A 9 0.54 -17.64 16.59
C THR A 9 -0.95 -17.28 16.73
N CYS A 10 -1.59 -16.80 15.65
CA CYS A 10 -2.95 -16.30 15.67
C CYS A 10 -3.91 -17.22 14.90
N LYS A 11 -4.94 -17.74 15.58
CA LYS A 11 -5.99 -18.59 14.97
C LYS A 11 -7.34 -17.87 14.80
N ARG A 12 -7.34 -16.53 14.90
CA ARG A 12 -8.56 -15.72 14.82
C ARG A 12 -9.20 -15.86 13.43
N LYS A 13 -10.50 -16.20 13.39
CA LYS A 13 -11.32 -16.17 12.18
C LYS A 13 -11.62 -14.73 11.81
N LEU A 14 -11.53 -14.42 10.54
CA LEU A 14 -11.76 -13.08 10.01
C LEU A 14 -13.17 -13.00 9.39
N PRO A 15 -13.79 -11.81 9.40
CA PRO A 15 -15.07 -11.59 8.74
C PRO A 15 -14.94 -11.75 7.23
N LEU A 16 -16.07 -11.93 6.54
CA LEU A 16 -16.12 -11.95 5.07
C LEU A 16 -15.63 -10.63 4.44
N THR A 17 -15.73 -9.53 5.18
CA THR A 17 -15.28 -8.18 4.78
C THR A 17 -13.81 -7.91 5.14
N ALA A 18 -13.04 -8.93 5.50
CA ALA A 18 -11.65 -8.75 5.91
C ALA A 18 -10.81 -8.14 4.77
N PHE A 19 -10.02 -7.14 5.11
CA PHE A 19 -9.12 -6.49 4.17
C PHE A 19 -7.84 -7.31 3.99
N THR A 20 -7.39 -7.37 2.74
CA THR A 20 -6.11 -7.98 2.39
C THR A 20 -5.00 -6.94 2.59
N CYS A 21 -3.91 -7.34 3.25
CA CYS A 21 -2.71 -6.52 3.34
C CYS A 21 -2.02 -6.44 1.96
N ARG A 22 -1.16 -5.45 1.73
CA ARG A 22 -0.40 -5.30 0.48
C ARG A 22 0.56 -6.46 0.19
N CYS A 23 0.89 -7.27 1.19
CA CYS A 23 1.61 -8.54 1.04
C CYS A 23 0.70 -9.73 0.64
N ASN A 24 -0.55 -9.49 0.24
CA ASN A 24 -1.53 -10.50 -0.20
C ASN A 24 -1.99 -11.51 0.87
N LEU A 25 -1.82 -11.17 2.14
CA LEU A 25 -2.24 -11.99 3.28
C LEU A 25 -3.32 -11.30 4.11
N TYR A 26 -4.06 -12.08 4.90
CA TYR A 26 -5.16 -11.58 5.73
C TYR A 26 -4.75 -11.58 7.20
N TYR A 27 -5.05 -10.51 7.92
CA TYR A 27 -4.69 -10.35 9.33
C TYR A 27 -5.88 -9.83 10.14
N CYS A 28 -5.89 -10.13 11.44
CA CYS A 28 -6.87 -9.55 12.36
C CYS A 28 -6.50 -8.10 12.72
N ASP A 29 -7.42 -7.43 13.42
CA ASP A 29 -7.27 -6.10 13.99
C ASP A 29 -5.94 -5.88 14.73
N GLN A 30 -5.45 -6.90 15.43
CA GLN A 30 -4.18 -6.86 16.18
C GLN A 30 -2.91 -7.16 15.38
N HIS A 31 -3.04 -7.70 14.17
CA HIS A 31 -1.88 -8.04 13.33
C HIS A 31 -1.92 -7.34 11.97
N ARG A 32 -2.81 -6.36 11.81
CA ARG A 32 -3.01 -5.64 10.55
C ARG A 32 -1.87 -4.68 10.23
N MET A 33 -1.16 -4.20 11.26
CA MET A 33 -0.09 -3.23 11.06
C MET A 33 1.18 -3.93 10.58
N PRO A 34 1.97 -3.30 9.69
CA PRO A 34 3.17 -3.91 9.11
C PRO A 34 4.18 -4.41 10.16
N GLU A 35 4.28 -3.72 11.29
CA GLU A 35 5.14 -4.08 12.43
C GLU A 35 4.73 -5.39 13.11
N ASP A 36 3.45 -5.73 13.14
CA ASP A 36 2.93 -6.89 13.88
C ASP A 36 3.09 -8.20 13.11
N HIS A 37 3.27 -8.14 11.79
CA HIS A 37 3.38 -9.32 10.92
C HIS A 37 4.63 -9.33 10.04
N SER A 38 5.59 -8.43 10.30
CA SER A 38 6.81 -8.29 9.51
C SER A 38 6.52 -8.25 8.01
N CYS A 39 5.70 -7.28 7.60
CA CYS A 39 5.20 -7.19 6.23
C CYS A 39 6.34 -7.24 5.20
N SER A 40 6.25 -8.17 4.23
CA SER A 40 7.22 -8.29 3.14
C SER A 40 7.06 -7.23 2.04
N TYR A 41 6.05 -6.37 2.16
CA TYR A 41 5.76 -5.34 1.16
C TYR A 41 6.68 -4.13 1.32
N ASN A 42 7.40 -3.75 0.26
CA ASN A 42 8.32 -2.61 0.28
C ASN A 42 7.57 -1.27 0.06
N TYR A 43 7.08 -0.68 1.14
CA TYR A 43 6.41 0.63 1.12
C TYR A 43 7.35 1.76 0.69
N PHE A 44 8.65 1.63 0.93
CA PHE A 44 9.64 2.66 0.58
C PHE A 44 9.80 2.80 -0.93
N GLU A 45 9.91 1.68 -1.65
CA GLU A 45 9.97 1.69 -3.11
C GLU A 45 8.68 2.18 -3.75
N GLU A 46 7.51 1.79 -3.22
CA GLU A 46 6.22 2.29 -3.71
C GLU A 46 6.13 3.82 -3.54
N ASN A 47 6.52 4.33 -2.37
CA ASN A 47 6.52 5.77 -2.09
C ASN A 47 7.51 6.52 -2.97
N GLN A 48 8.72 5.99 -3.20
CA GLN A 48 9.68 6.59 -4.12
C GLN A 48 9.16 6.64 -5.56
N LYS A 49 8.52 5.56 -6.03
CA LYS A 49 7.91 5.53 -7.37
C LYS A 49 6.83 6.61 -7.49
N LYS A 50 5.92 6.68 -6.51
CA LYS A 50 4.87 7.70 -6.45
C LYS A 50 5.46 9.12 -6.42
N MET A 51 6.55 9.34 -5.67
CA MET A 51 7.23 10.63 -5.63
C MET A 51 7.77 11.04 -7.01
N LYS A 52 8.42 10.11 -7.72
CA LYS A 52 8.95 10.35 -9.08
C LYS A 52 7.85 10.63 -10.10
N GLU A 53 6.74 9.88 -10.05
CA GLU A 53 5.58 10.09 -10.92
C GLU A 53 4.89 11.44 -10.68
N ASN A 54 4.84 11.90 -9.42
CA ASN A 54 4.33 13.23 -9.13
C ASN A 54 5.23 14.32 -9.70
N LEU A 55 6.56 14.15 -9.62
CA LEU A 55 7.51 15.10 -10.22
C LEU A 55 7.37 15.16 -11.75
N SER A 56 7.23 14.01 -12.43
CA SER A 56 7.04 14.00 -13.88
C SER A 56 5.75 14.73 -14.29
N THR A 57 4.66 14.55 -13.54
CA THR A 57 3.40 15.27 -13.79
C THR A 57 3.52 16.79 -13.57
N ILE A 58 4.27 17.22 -12.55
CA ILE A 58 4.45 18.65 -12.25
C ILE A 58 5.33 19.33 -13.30
N ILE A 59 6.41 18.67 -13.75
CA ILE A 59 7.30 19.22 -14.78
C ILE A 59 6.55 19.39 -16.10
N PHE A 60 5.76 18.39 -16.52
CA PHE A 60 4.94 18.47 -17.75
C PHE A 60 3.90 19.60 -17.68
N LYS A 61 3.14 19.71 -16.57
CA LYS A 61 2.16 20.78 -16.41
C LYS A 61 2.80 22.17 -16.43
N LYS A 62 4.01 22.32 -15.89
CA LYS A 62 4.72 23.59 -15.89
C LYS A 62 5.23 23.96 -17.29
N SER A 63 5.73 23.00 -18.09
CA SER A 63 6.13 23.28 -19.48
C SER A 63 4.96 23.71 -20.35
N ASP A 64 3.79 23.09 -20.20
CA ASP A 64 2.57 23.46 -20.95
C ASP A 64 2.07 24.88 -20.60
N LEU A 65 2.22 25.28 -19.33
CA LEU A 65 1.87 26.62 -18.86
C LEU A 65 2.85 27.72 -19.32
N ILE A 66 4.11 27.36 -19.58
CA ILE A 66 5.12 28.30 -20.09
C ILE A 66 4.94 28.52 -21.60
N LEU A 67 4.62 27.45 -22.35
CA LEU A 67 4.43 27.50 -23.82
C LEU A 67 3.12 28.17 -24.26
N SER A 68 2.11 28.27 -23.39
CA SER A 68 0.83 28.92 -23.69
C SER A 68 0.80 30.44 -23.39
N LYS A 69 1.89 30.98 -22.84
CA LYS A 69 2.04 32.42 -22.50
C LYS A 69 3.07 33.16 -23.38
N SER A 70 3.57 32.52 -24.44
CA SER A 70 4.47 33.14 -25.44
C SER A 70 3.72 33.41 -26.75
#